data_AF-A0A9E4S6S8-F1
#
_entry.id   AF-A0A9E4S6S8-F1
#
_cell.length_a   1.000
_cell.length_b   1.000
_cell.length_c   1.000
_cell.angle_alpha   90.00
_cell.angle_beta   90.00
_cell.angle_gamma   90.00
#
_symmetry.space_group_name_H-M   'P 1'
#
loop_
_entity.id
_entity.type
_entity.pdbx_description
1 polymer ?
#
loop_
_entity_poly.entity_id
_entity_poly.type
_entity_poly.pdbx_seq_one_letter_code
_entity_poly.pdbx_strand_id
1 'polypeptide(L)'
;MRTPANSRNSRVAVATDSAAALSADLITEHELYVARMEITINGKTYVDGSNGDLDDFYSQLTESSEVPTTSAPRPSEYLEQFHAAAEKSDYIFCVSLSARLSAAYDSALVASEAMAK
;
A
#
# COMPACT_ATOMS: atom_id res chain seq x y z
N MET A 1 -0.05 -37.76 15.98
CA MET A 1 -0.96 -36.65 16.30
C MET A 1 -0.14 -35.58 17.02
N ARG A 2 0.32 -34.55 16.29
CA ARG A 2 1.07 -33.44 16.90
C ARG A 2 0.07 -32.37 17.32
N THR A 3 -0.02 -32.11 18.60
CA THR A 3 -0.69 -30.92 19.14
C THR A 3 0.00 -29.68 18.56
N PRO A 4 -0.70 -28.67 18.00
CA PRO A 4 -0.04 -27.44 17.60
C PRO A 4 0.43 -26.73 18.86
N ALA A 5 1.73 -26.43 18.93
CA ALA A 5 2.26 -25.54 19.93
C ALA A 5 1.63 -24.16 19.74
N ASN A 6 1.02 -23.64 20.80
CA ASN A 6 0.52 -22.27 20.88
C ASN A 6 1.72 -21.31 20.70
N SER A 7 1.97 -20.77 19.49
CA SER A 7 3.11 -19.89 19.21
C SER A 7 2.82 -18.47 19.70
N ARG A 8 2.93 -18.24 21.01
CA ARG A 8 2.75 -16.92 21.64
C ARG A 8 3.80 -15.85 21.24
N ASN A 9 4.66 -16.10 20.26
CA ASN A 9 5.79 -15.24 19.87
C ASN A 9 5.92 -14.97 18.35
N SER A 10 4.90 -15.27 17.54
CA SER A 10 4.95 -14.95 16.11
C SER A 10 4.84 -13.43 15.87
N ARG A 11 5.77 -12.86 15.10
CA ARG A 11 5.74 -11.44 14.73
C ARG A 11 4.88 -11.24 13.50
N VAL A 12 3.97 -10.28 13.58
CA VAL A 12 3.05 -9.93 12.49
C VAL A 12 3.35 -8.50 12.06
N ALA A 13 3.76 -8.32 10.80
CA ALA A 13 3.83 -7.02 10.16
C ALA A 13 2.44 -6.60 9.67
N VAL A 14 2.18 -5.30 9.65
CA VAL A 14 0.96 -4.74 9.06
C VAL A 14 1.32 -4.04 7.76
N ALA A 15 0.67 -4.46 6.68
CA ALA A 15 0.76 -3.83 5.38
C ALA A 15 -0.57 -3.18 5.00
N THR A 16 -0.52 -2.11 4.22
CA THR A 16 -1.71 -1.44 3.70
C THR A 16 -1.40 -0.72 2.38
N ASP A 17 -2.38 -0.01 1.82
CA ASP A 17 -2.17 0.93 0.73
C ASP A 17 -2.37 2.37 1.18
N SER A 18 -1.93 3.32 0.34
CA SER A 18 -2.01 4.74 0.66
C SER A 18 -3.45 5.26 0.80
N ALA A 19 -4.47 4.50 0.39
CA ALA A 19 -5.88 4.88 0.59
C ALA A 19 -6.27 4.93 2.07
N ALA A 20 -5.50 4.27 2.93
CA ALA A 20 -5.65 4.36 4.38
C ALA A 20 -5.39 5.78 4.92
N ALA A 21 -4.76 6.66 4.13
CA ALA A 21 -4.51 8.07 4.45
C ALA A 21 -3.81 8.27 5.80
N LEU A 22 -2.90 7.37 6.15
CA LEU A 22 -2.13 7.42 7.39
C LEU A 22 -1.08 8.52 7.32
N SER A 23 -0.82 9.20 8.44
CA SER A 23 0.26 10.17 8.54
C SER A 23 1.63 9.49 8.48
N ALA A 24 2.64 10.22 8.01
CA ALA A 24 4.03 9.74 8.00
C ALA A 24 4.52 9.34 9.40
N ASP A 25 4.06 10.05 10.44
CA ASP A 25 4.38 9.74 11.83
C ASP A 25 3.84 8.38 12.25
N LEU A 26 2.57 8.07 11.95
CA LEU A 26 1.98 6.76 12.27
C LEU A 26 2.63 5.62 11.49
N ILE A 27 2.97 5.85 10.22
CA ILE A 27 3.70 4.88 9.40
C ILE A 27 5.06 4.57 10.03
N THR A 28 5.76 5.60 10.48
CA THR A 28 7.10 5.46 11.08
C THR A 28 7.05 4.85 12.47
N GLU A 29 6.16 5.33 13.34
CA GLU A 29 5.98 4.87 14.72
C GLU A 29 5.63 3.37 14.79
N HIS A 30 4.81 2.90 13.85
CA HIS A 30 4.33 1.51 13.84
C HIS A 30 5.01 0.63 12.80
N GLU A 31 6.07 1.10 12.12
CA GLU A 31 6.77 0.40 11.04
C GLU A 31 5.80 -0.22 10.00
N LEU A 32 4.86 0.58 9.51
CA LEU A 32 3.84 0.13 8.55
C LEU A 32 4.41 0.06 7.14
N TYR A 33 4.01 -0.98 6.41
CA TYR A 33 4.40 -1.21 5.02
C TYR A 33 3.28 -0.73 4.09
N VAL A 34 3.55 0.27 3.25
CA VAL A 34 2.49 0.98 2.51
C VAL A 34 2.72 0.92 1.00
N ALA A 35 1.86 0.19 0.29
CA ALA A 35 1.83 0.18 -1.17
C ALA A 35 1.23 1.49 -1.69
N ARG A 36 1.97 2.22 -2.53
CA ARG A 36 1.56 3.55 -2.99
C ARG A 36 0.71 3.48 -4.24
N MET A 37 -0.37 4.25 -4.26
CA MET A 37 -1.17 4.47 -5.45
C MET A 37 -0.67 5.68 -6.24
N GLU A 38 -1.14 5.82 -7.48
CA GLU A 38 -0.77 6.94 -8.35
C GLU A 38 -2.02 7.76 -8.71
N ILE A 39 -1.85 9.09 -8.82
CA ILE A 39 -2.89 10.03 -9.27
C ILE A 39 -2.35 10.74 -10.52
N THR A 40 -3.13 10.78 -11.59
CA THR A 40 -2.76 11.45 -12.84
C THR A 40 -3.70 12.60 -13.14
N ILE A 41 -3.14 13.78 -13.42
CA ILE A 41 -3.87 14.98 -13.85
C ILE A 41 -3.04 15.75 -14.88
N ASN A 42 -3.65 16.22 -15.96
CA ASN A 42 -2.98 16.93 -17.06
C ASN A 42 -1.76 16.18 -17.62
N GLY A 43 -1.80 14.83 -17.64
CA GLY A 43 -0.69 13.99 -18.09
C GLY A 43 0.50 13.89 -17.12
N LYS A 44 0.45 14.55 -15.96
CA LYS A 44 1.43 14.40 -14.87
C LYS A 44 0.92 13.41 -13.84
N THR A 45 1.79 12.51 -13.40
CA THR A 45 1.48 11.47 -12.40
C THR A 45 2.18 11.78 -11.08
N TYR A 46 1.44 11.60 -9.99
CA TYR A 46 1.82 11.87 -8.62
C TYR A 46 1.73 10.56 -7.83
N VAL A 47 2.71 10.32 -6.96
CA VAL A 47 2.67 9.18 -6.04
C VAL A 47 2.00 9.63 -4.75
N ASP A 48 0.93 8.95 -4.36
CA ASP A 48 0.15 9.31 -3.18
C ASP A 48 0.99 9.20 -1.90
N GLY A 49 1.01 10.30 -1.13
CA GLY A 49 1.81 10.47 0.09
C GLY A 49 3.31 10.67 -0.14
N SER A 50 3.77 11.07 -1.33
CA SER A 50 5.13 11.60 -1.51
C SER A 50 5.20 13.05 -0.98
N ASN A 51 6.22 13.37 -0.18
CA ASN A 51 6.34 14.68 0.48
C ASN A 51 6.67 15.85 -0.49
N GLY A 52 6.77 15.61 -1.79
CA GLY A 52 7.30 16.58 -2.75
C GLY A 52 6.25 17.27 -3.63
N ASP A 53 5.09 16.66 -3.85
CA ASP A 53 4.24 17.05 -4.97
C ASP A 53 2.81 17.46 -4.60
N LEU A 54 2.49 17.58 -3.32
CA LEU A 54 1.10 17.82 -2.88
C LEU A 54 0.60 19.22 -3.24
N ASP A 55 1.42 20.25 -3.03
CA ASP A 55 1.06 21.63 -3.36
C ASP A 55 0.91 21.83 -4.88
N ASP A 56 1.79 21.19 -5.67
CA ASP A 56 1.72 21.20 -7.12
C ASP A 56 0.49 20.43 -7.63
N PHE A 57 0.22 19.26 -7.05
CA PHE A 57 -1.00 18.49 -7.33
C PHE A 57 -2.26 19.33 -7.08
N TYR A 58 -2.37 19.98 -5.93
CA TYR A 58 -3.55 20.80 -5.62
C TYR A 58 -3.65 22.04 -6.51
N SER A 59 -2.52 22.64 -6.90
CA SER A 59 -2.50 23.75 -7.87
C SER A 59 -3.05 23.27 -9.22
N GLN A 60 -2.54 22.15 -9.75
CA GLN A 60 -3.05 21.52 -10.97
C GLN A 60 -4.53 21.14 -10.87
N LEU A 61 -4.98 20.66 -9.70
CA LEU A 61 -6.37 20.31 -9.46
C LEU A 61 -7.30 21.52 -9.54
N THR A 62 -6.86 22.69 -9.08
CA THR A 62 -7.64 23.93 -9.18
C THR A 62 -7.66 24.54 -10.58
N GLU A 63 -6.59 24.35 -11.35
CA GLU A 63 -6.41 24.94 -12.67
C GLU A 63 -6.94 24.05 -13.80
N SER A 64 -7.06 22.74 -13.57
CA SER A 64 -7.46 21.78 -14.60
C SER A 64 -8.96 21.80 -14.87
N SER A 65 -9.33 21.73 -16.16
CA SER A 65 -10.68 21.40 -16.60
C SER A 65 -10.95 19.89 -16.67
N GLU A 66 -9.92 19.06 -16.50
CA GLU A 66 -10.00 17.60 -16.54
C GLU A 66 -10.13 17.02 -15.14
N VAL A 67 -10.93 15.96 -15.01
CA VAL A 67 -11.06 15.23 -13.75
C VAL A 67 -9.83 14.33 -13.59
N PRO A 68 -9.12 14.38 -12.45
CA PRO A 68 -7.99 13.50 -12.20
C PRO A 68 -8.41 12.03 -12.26
N THR A 69 -7.50 11.17 -12.71
CA THR A 69 -7.67 9.72 -12.64
C THR A 69 -6.75 9.13 -11.59
N THR A 70 -7.15 8.01 -11.01
CA THR A 70 -6.38 7.28 -9.99
C THR A 70 -6.06 5.88 -10.48
N SER A 71 -4.85 5.40 -10.20
CA SER A 71 -4.44 4.02 -10.46
C SER A 71 -4.20 3.32 -9.13
N ALA A 72 -4.80 2.14 -8.95
CA ALA A 72 -4.53 1.28 -7.80
C ALA A 72 -3.02 0.95 -7.71
N PRO A 73 -2.48 0.65 -6.51
CA PRO A 73 -1.11 0.17 -6.39
C PRO A 73 -0.89 -1.07 -7.25
N ARG A 74 0.24 -1.12 -7.95
CA ARG A 74 0.61 -2.26 -8.79
C ARG A 74 0.92 -3.48 -7.92
N PRO A 75 0.78 -4.71 -8.42
CA PRO A 75 1.22 -5.90 -7.68
C PRO A 75 2.71 -5.84 -7.28
N SER A 76 3.57 -5.20 -8.08
CA SER A 76 4.98 -4.97 -7.74
C SER A 76 5.14 -4.19 -6.44
N GLU A 77 4.32 -3.18 -6.23
CA GLU A 77 4.44 -2.28 -5.07
C GLU A 77 4.10 -3.01 -3.79
N TYR A 78 3.03 -3.81 -3.83
CA TYR A 78 2.70 -4.72 -2.73
C TYR A 78 3.79 -5.76 -2.51
N LEU A 79 4.35 -6.36 -3.57
CA LEU A 79 5.39 -7.38 -3.47
C LEU A 79 6.65 -6.85 -2.80
N GLU A 80 7.09 -5.63 -3.16
CA GLU A 80 8.22 -4.96 -2.51
C GLU A 80 7.96 -4.73 -1.01
N GLN A 81 6.77 -4.24 -0.66
CA GLN A 81 6.37 -4.06 0.74
C GLN A 81 6.32 -5.38 1.51
N PHE A 82 5.83 -6.45 0.88
CA PHE A 82 5.74 -7.78 1.49
C PHE A 82 7.13 -8.40 1.70
N HIS A 83 8.05 -8.24 0.76
CA HIS A 83 9.44 -8.66 0.97
C HIS A 83 10.09 -7.92 2.14
N ALA A 84 9.97 -6.60 2.19
CA ALA A 84 10.50 -5.80 3.30
C ALA A 84 9.87 -6.16 4.66
N ALA A 85 8.59 -6.53 4.67
CA ALA A 85 7.89 -7.00 5.87
C ALA A 85 8.37 -8.38 6.32
N ALA A 86 8.57 -9.30 5.38
CA ALA A 86 9.03 -10.66 5.63
C ALA A 86 10.46 -10.73 6.20
N GLU A 87 11.29 -9.71 5.99
CA GLU A 87 12.62 -9.63 6.61
C GLU A 87 12.56 -9.55 8.15
N LYS A 88 11.46 -9.01 8.70
CA LYS A 88 11.32 -8.73 10.14
C LYS A 88 10.21 -9.53 10.83
N SER A 89 9.30 -10.13 10.06
CA SER A 89 8.06 -10.74 10.57
C SER A 89 7.77 -12.11 9.98
N ASP A 90 7.12 -12.97 10.77
CA ASP A 90 6.73 -14.33 10.35
C ASP A 90 5.45 -14.32 9.50
N TYR A 91 4.60 -13.30 9.71
CA TYR A 91 3.32 -13.12 9.03
C TYR A 91 3.13 -11.67 8.61
N ILE A 92 2.33 -11.47 7.56
CA ILE A 92 1.93 -10.16 7.08
C ILE A 92 0.40 -10.10 7.13
N PHE A 93 -0.13 -9.11 7.84
CA PHE A 93 -1.55 -8.78 7.83
C PHE A 93 -1.76 -7.56 6.92
N CYS A 94 -2.34 -7.79 5.75
CA CYS A 94 -2.56 -6.74 4.75
C CYS A 94 -4.01 -6.23 4.80
N VAL A 95 -4.18 -4.92 4.98
CA VAL A 95 -5.47 -4.21 4.87
C VAL A 95 -5.45 -3.37 3.59
N SER A 96 -6.21 -3.76 2.57
CA SER A 96 -6.32 -3.01 1.32
C SER A 96 -7.61 -2.22 1.23
N LEU A 97 -7.66 -1.24 0.33
CA LEU A 97 -8.89 -0.62 -0.12
C LEU A 97 -9.88 -1.69 -0.64
N SER A 98 -11.17 -1.40 -0.47
CA SER A 98 -12.27 -2.29 -0.86
C SER A 98 -12.16 -2.75 -2.32
N ALA A 99 -12.27 -4.06 -2.54
CA ALA A 99 -12.32 -4.67 -3.88
C ALA A 99 -13.49 -4.15 -4.74
N ARG A 100 -14.52 -3.54 -4.13
CA ARG A 100 -15.63 -2.91 -4.85
C ARG A 100 -15.29 -1.52 -5.42
N LEU A 101 -14.21 -0.91 -4.94
CA LEU A 101 -13.80 0.46 -5.29
C LEU A 101 -12.48 0.50 -6.07
N SER A 102 -11.63 -0.52 -5.92
CA SER A 102 -10.28 -0.52 -6.47
C SER A 102 -9.74 -1.93 -6.70
N ALA A 103 -8.83 -2.06 -7.67
CA ALA A 103 -8.04 -3.27 -7.91
C ALA A 103 -6.90 -3.47 -6.89
N ALA A 104 -6.81 -2.63 -5.85
CA ALA A 104 -5.79 -2.72 -4.81
C ALA A 104 -5.80 -4.08 -4.10
N TYR A 105 -6.99 -4.59 -3.75
CA TYR A 105 -7.16 -5.90 -3.14
C TYR A 105 -6.63 -7.04 -4.05
N ASP A 106 -7.02 -7.05 -5.31
CA ASP A 106 -6.57 -8.07 -6.28
C ASP A 106 -5.06 -7.98 -6.49
N SER A 107 -4.49 -6.76 -6.52
CA SER A 107 -3.05 -6.55 -6.64
C SER A 107 -2.28 -7.08 -5.44
N ALA A 108 -2.81 -6.89 -4.22
CA ALA A 108 -2.25 -7.47 -3.01
C ALA A 108 -2.31 -9.01 -3.02
N LEU A 109 -3.39 -9.62 -3.55
CA LEU A 109 -3.48 -11.08 -3.71
C LEU A 109 -2.43 -11.61 -4.69
N VAL A 110 -2.27 -10.98 -5.87
CA VAL A 110 -1.25 -11.38 -6.86
C VAL A 110 0.16 -11.31 -6.24
N ALA A 111 0.45 -10.26 -5.48
CA ALA A 111 1.72 -10.14 -4.75
C ALA A 111 1.90 -11.25 -3.71
N SER A 112 0.85 -11.56 -2.95
CA SER A 112 0.87 -12.65 -1.95
C SER A 112 1.11 -14.02 -2.59
N GLU A 113 0.55 -14.29 -3.76
CA GLU A 113 0.79 -15.54 -4.50
C GLU A 113 2.23 -15.62 -5.02
N ALA A 114 2.81 -14.48 -5.43
CA ALA A 114 4.20 -14.41 -5.87
C ALA A 114 5.19 -14.66 -4.72
N MET A 115 4.88 -14.26 -3.49
CA MET A 115 5.69 -14.54 -2.29
C MET A 115 5.81 -16.04 -1.96
N ALA A 116 4.85 -16.86 -2.41
CA ALA A 116 4.81 -18.30 -2.10
C ALA A 116 5.61 -19.18 -3.07
N LYS A 117 6.24 -18.58 -4.09
CA LYS A 117 7.11 -19.25 -5.07
C LYS A 117 8.57 -19.12 -4.69
#